data_AF-A0A424KAM2-F1
#
_entry.id   AF-A0A424KAM2-F1
#
_cell.length_a   1.000
_cell.length_b   1.000
_cell.length_c   1.000
_cell.angle_alpha   90.00
_cell.angle_beta   90.00
_cell.angle_gamma   90.00
#
_symmetry.space_group_name_H-M   'P 1'
#
loop_
_entity.id
_entity.type
_entity.pdbx_description
1 polymer ?
#
loop_
_entity_poly.entity_id
_entity_poly.type
_entity_poly.pdbx_seq_one_letter_code
_entity_poly.pdbx_strand_id
1 'polypeptide(L)'
;MRFWMLPAILLLTVLGATMSLMAFDAPERVGVSADVKKSPPKNRAIDPLRPWQHADGRIEHRRRFFDSWDEWRIAQGPDFDHRCGTPSPPPGSPDGVAGFAGSDCDLQQTVPSDDYDPSNGDLVIPVVVHVMQNDEGTLGWIDRATIEQQIKILNDDFSGVGVSSADDTPGAGVRFALAGVDPDGGSTIGITWSQNSTWFNDQGAYWESLAWDPTRYLNIYTNAAGGNFGYVNALPAAGLAGEIEDRVVVSWRTFGEGGDYGSPQDLGRILTHEVGHYLGLFHTFQDGCDGESCSSSGDRICDTPSQASPNFECSSADTCGTVDAVENFMNYSWQVCMREFTPDQIRRMRCTIQTYRPDLAMWAEQCAYTCECDLNRDGRVNGSDLGLMLGKMGPVEGELVVCGDFNFDGVIDGNDFGRILISWGDCIPGPCDDIDTCDDGDDCTVDYCAAGECVSLDIPFCGICGTSEAGSCYESNGSPGCSEMDCCEAVCAFDPYCCQITWDASCKNKALSGNFPECDG
;
A
#
# COMPACT_ATOMS: atom_id res chain seq x y z
N MET A 1 21.09 41.09 -56.52
CA MET A 1 19.67 40.73 -56.71
C MET A 1 19.60 39.44 -57.51
N ARG A 2 18.98 38.41 -56.90
CA ARG A 2 18.49 37.12 -57.43
C ARG A 2 19.42 36.29 -58.35
N PHE A 3 19.96 35.21 -57.77
CA PHE A 3 20.37 34.02 -58.50
C PHE A 3 19.36 32.90 -58.25
N TRP A 4 18.86 32.31 -59.34
CA TRP A 4 18.30 30.96 -59.38
C TRP A 4 19.42 30.01 -59.79
N MET A 5 19.58 28.89 -59.09
CA MET A 5 20.35 27.76 -59.62
C MET A 5 19.96 26.45 -58.93
N LEU A 6 19.60 25.48 -59.77
CA LEU A 6 19.91 24.05 -59.73
C LEU A 6 19.48 23.51 -61.13
N PRO A 7 19.95 22.35 -61.63
CA PRO A 7 20.80 21.33 -60.99
C PRO A 7 21.96 20.79 -61.89
N ALA A 8 22.91 20.03 -61.29
CA ALA A 8 23.33 18.69 -61.74
C ALA A 8 24.70 18.21 -61.16
N ILE A 9 24.61 17.10 -60.41
CA ILE A 9 25.41 15.85 -60.46
C ILE A 9 26.91 15.87 -60.13
N LEU A 10 27.29 15.15 -59.06
CA LEU A 10 28.41 14.19 -59.14
C LEU A 10 28.17 12.96 -58.23
N LEU A 11 28.47 11.80 -58.80
CA LEU A 11 28.38 10.42 -58.31
C LEU A 11 28.98 10.19 -56.91
N LEU A 12 28.36 9.28 -56.14
CA LEU A 12 29.13 8.29 -55.38
C LEU A 12 28.39 6.94 -55.32
N THR A 13 29.18 5.89 -55.56
CA THR A 13 28.83 4.48 -55.75
C THR A 13 28.47 3.75 -54.45
N VAL A 14 27.55 2.80 -54.60
CA VAL A 14 26.97 1.89 -53.60
C VAL A 14 28.01 0.90 -53.05
N LEU A 15 28.03 0.73 -51.72
CA LEU A 15 28.42 -0.50 -51.03
C LEU A 15 27.48 -0.66 -49.83
N GLY A 16 26.81 -1.82 -49.76
CA GLY A 16 25.67 -2.06 -48.89
C GLY A 16 26.00 -2.12 -47.41
N ALA A 17 25.05 -1.64 -46.60
CA ALA A 17 24.87 -2.05 -45.23
C ALA A 17 23.35 -2.17 -44.99
N THR A 18 22.96 -3.34 -44.51
CA THR A 18 21.62 -3.69 -44.06
C THR A 18 21.11 -2.72 -43.00
N MET A 19 19.88 -2.24 -43.14
CA MET A 19 19.13 -1.60 -42.05
C MET A 19 18.95 -2.62 -40.93
N SER A 20 19.67 -2.44 -39.81
CA SER A 20 19.23 -2.95 -38.52
C SER A 20 18.28 -1.92 -37.92
N LEU A 21 17.08 -2.35 -37.55
CA LEU A 21 16.24 -1.60 -36.61
C LEU A 21 17.08 -1.37 -35.34
N MET A 22 17.19 -0.11 -34.93
CA MET A 22 17.65 0.20 -33.57
C MET A 22 16.55 -0.28 -32.63
N ALA A 23 16.87 -1.33 -31.86
CA ALA A 23 16.15 -1.62 -30.64
C ALA A 23 16.36 -0.41 -29.71
N PHE A 24 15.27 0.10 -29.14
CA PHE A 24 15.36 0.97 -27.97
C PHE A 24 16.01 0.16 -26.86
N ASP A 25 17.22 0.53 -26.45
CA ASP A 25 17.86 -0.02 -25.26
C ASP A 25 17.01 0.32 -24.03
N ALA A 26 16.86 -0.65 -23.14
CA ALA A 26 16.24 -0.49 -21.82
C ALA A 26 16.96 0.63 -21.04
N PRO A 27 16.25 1.36 -20.15
CA PRO A 27 16.85 2.44 -19.39
C PRO A 27 18.06 1.95 -18.58
N GLU A 28 19.17 2.65 -18.75
CA GLU A 28 20.44 2.39 -18.09
C GLU A 28 20.26 2.52 -16.57
N ARG A 29 20.69 1.52 -15.80
CA ARG A 29 20.63 1.50 -14.33
C ARG A 29 21.56 2.57 -13.75
N VAL A 30 21.11 3.83 -13.68
CA VAL A 30 21.87 4.90 -13.02
C VAL A 30 21.64 4.82 -11.51
N GLY A 31 22.36 3.91 -10.87
CA GLY A 31 22.45 3.86 -9.42
C GLY A 31 23.38 4.96 -8.91
N VAL A 32 22.83 5.99 -8.26
CA VAL A 32 23.62 6.84 -7.36
C VAL A 32 23.84 6.05 -6.07
N SER A 33 24.85 5.18 -6.06
CA SER A 33 25.28 4.48 -4.84
C SER A 33 25.99 5.48 -3.94
N ALA A 34 25.29 5.97 -2.90
CA ALA A 34 25.98 6.46 -1.73
C ALA A 34 26.52 5.22 -0.98
N ASP A 35 27.77 4.85 -1.26
CA ASP A 35 28.51 3.80 -0.54
C ASP A 35 28.73 4.24 0.92
N VAL A 36 27.70 4.15 1.76
CA VAL A 36 27.83 4.26 3.21
C VAL A 36 28.42 2.94 3.70
N LYS A 37 29.75 2.82 3.68
CA LYS A 37 30.49 1.73 4.33
C LYS A 37 30.45 1.90 5.86
N LYS A 38 29.28 1.75 6.48
CA LYS A 38 29.19 1.44 7.91
C LYS A 38 29.56 -0.03 8.10
N SER A 39 30.55 -0.29 8.95
CA SER A 39 30.98 -1.66 9.26
C SER A 39 29.84 -2.43 9.92
N PRO A 40 29.52 -3.66 9.49
CA PRO A 40 28.38 -4.38 10.02
C PRO A 40 28.56 -4.69 11.51
N PRO A 41 27.51 -4.55 12.34
CA PRO A 41 27.54 -5.05 13.70
C PRO A 41 27.76 -6.57 13.68
N LYS A 42 28.44 -7.08 14.72
CA LYS A 42 28.88 -8.48 14.84
C LYS A 42 27.77 -9.47 14.46
N ASN A 43 28.01 -10.30 13.44
CA ASN A 43 27.20 -11.45 12.99
C ASN A 43 26.33 -12.03 14.12
N ARG A 44 25.06 -11.61 14.20
CA ARG A 44 24.02 -12.52 14.70
C ARG A 44 23.85 -13.59 13.62
N ALA A 45 23.94 -14.85 14.03
CA ALA A 45 23.84 -15.98 13.11
C ALA A 45 22.49 -15.91 12.36
N ILE A 46 22.52 -16.21 11.06
CA ILE A 46 21.32 -16.46 10.24
C ILE A 46 20.42 -17.41 11.02
N ASP A 47 19.16 -17.03 11.21
CA ASP A 47 18.17 -17.86 11.89
C ASP A 47 17.65 -18.91 10.91
N PRO A 48 17.98 -20.21 11.10
CA PRO A 48 17.52 -21.27 10.20
C PRO A 48 16.01 -21.55 10.30
N LEU A 49 15.31 -20.92 11.25
CA LEU A 49 13.85 -20.98 11.39
C LEU A 49 13.13 -19.93 10.55
N ARG A 50 13.83 -18.95 10.00
CA ARG A 50 13.27 -17.99 9.04
C ARG A 50 13.53 -18.45 7.62
N PRO A 51 12.60 -18.22 6.68
CA PRO A 51 12.82 -18.57 5.29
C PRO A 51 13.96 -17.73 4.70
N TRP A 52 14.63 -18.30 3.70
CA TRP A 52 15.74 -17.68 2.99
C TRP A 52 15.56 -17.87 1.49
N GLN A 53 15.42 -16.78 0.74
CA GLN A 53 15.44 -16.75 -0.71
C GLN A 53 16.88 -16.66 -1.21
N HIS A 54 17.24 -17.66 -2.02
CA HIS A 54 18.52 -17.72 -2.73
C HIS A 54 18.47 -16.89 -4.00
N ALA A 55 19.65 -16.54 -4.55
CA ALA A 55 19.78 -15.73 -5.76
C ALA A 55 19.13 -16.34 -7.01
N ASP A 56 18.91 -17.66 -7.00
CA ASP A 56 18.20 -18.40 -8.06
C ASP A 56 16.67 -18.40 -7.87
N GLY A 57 16.16 -17.69 -6.86
CA GLY A 57 14.75 -17.55 -6.55
C GLY A 57 14.20 -18.61 -5.59
N ARG A 58 14.90 -19.73 -5.37
CA ARG A 58 14.42 -20.82 -4.51
C ARG A 58 14.40 -20.43 -3.05
N ILE A 59 13.42 -20.95 -2.32
CA ILE A 59 13.25 -20.69 -0.89
C ILE A 59 13.78 -21.87 -0.09
N GLU A 60 14.66 -21.61 0.87
CA GLU A 60 15.07 -22.57 1.88
C GLU A 60 14.41 -22.24 3.22
N HIS A 61 13.69 -23.19 3.80
CA HIS A 61 13.13 -23.06 5.15
C HIS A 61 13.21 -24.40 5.88
N ARG A 62 13.82 -24.41 7.07
CA ARG A 62 13.98 -25.63 7.90
C ARG A 62 14.62 -26.80 7.11
N ARG A 63 15.64 -26.50 6.28
CA ARG A 63 16.38 -27.45 5.41
C ARG A 63 15.54 -28.10 4.31
N ARG A 64 14.40 -27.53 3.96
CA ARG A 64 13.61 -27.89 2.78
C ARG A 64 13.73 -26.77 1.76
N PHE A 65 13.76 -27.16 0.49
CA PHE A 65 13.74 -26.24 -0.64
C PHE A 65 12.36 -26.22 -1.27
N PHE A 66 11.96 -25.04 -1.72
CA PHE A 66 10.74 -24.76 -2.46
C PHE A 66 11.12 -23.94 -3.70
N ASP A 67 10.38 -24.13 -4.79
CA ASP A 67 10.66 -23.46 -6.06
C ASP A 67 10.21 -21.99 -6.03
N SER A 68 9.26 -21.62 -5.17
CA SER A 68 8.78 -20.24 -5.01
C SER A 68 8.29 -19.94 -3.58
N TRP A 69 8.04 -18.66 -3.30
CA TRP A 69 7.37 -18.21 -2.08
C TRP A 69 5.94 -18.77 -1.95
N ASP A 70 5.23 -18.96 -3.06
CA ASP A 70 3.86 -19.49 -3.03
C ASP A 70 3.84 -20.97 -2.69
N GLU A 71 4.76 -21.76 -3.24
CA GLU A 71 4.91 -23.17 -2.83
C GLU A 71 5.29 -23.27 -1.35
N TRP A 72 6.21 -22.42 -0.89
CA TRP A 72 6.59 -22.36 0.51
C TRP A 72 5.41 -22.02 1.43
N ARG A 73 4.58 -21.03 1.04
CA ARG A 73 3.39 -20.59 1.81
C ARG A 73 2.34 -21.69 1.89
N ILE A 74 1.99 -22.30 0.76
CA ILE A 74 1.08 -23.47 0.71
C ILE A 74 1.57 -24.59 1.63
N ALA A 75 2.88 -24.83 1.65
CA ALA A 75 3.48 -25.87 2.49
C ALA A 75 3.50 -25.55 3.99
N GLN A 76 3.30 -24.29 4.41
CA GLN A 76 3.15 -23.94 5.83
C GLN A 76 1.74 -24.22 6.37
N GLY A 77 0.75 -24.37 5.48
CA GLY A 77 -0.65 -24.67 5.83
C GLY A 77 -1.56 -23.44 5.76
N PRO A 78 -2.89 -23.63 5.91
CA PRO A 78 -3.89 -22.57 5.76
C PRO A 78 -3.77 -21.47 6.82
N ASP A 79 -3.29 -21.79 8.02
CA ASP A 79 -3.06 -20.81 9.10
C ASP A 79 -1.87 -19.88 8.81
N PHE A 80 -1.05 -20.17 7.78
CA PHE A 80 0.11 -19.38 7.41
C PHE A 80 -0.20 -18.38 6.27
N ASP A 81 -1.47 -18.18 5.92
CA ASP A 81 -1.87 -17.12 4.99
C ASP A 81 -1.85 -15.73 5.65
N HIS A 82 -0.79 -15.46 6.43
CA HIS A 82 -0.48 -14.14 6.96
C HIS A 82 0.07 -13.29 5.81
N ARG A 83 -0.85 -12.75 5.00
CA ARG A 83 -0.53 -11.72 4.00
C ARG A 83 0.24 -10.59 4.67
N CYS A 84 -0.20 -10.13 5.84
CA CYS A 84 0.51 -9.14 6.66
C CYS A 84 0.97 -9.76 7.99
N GLY A 85 2.13 -9.33 8.48
CA GLY A 85 2.85 -9.91 9.61
C GLY A 85 2.87 -9.05 10.87
N THR A 86 2.09 -7.97 10.91
CA THR A 86 2.01 -7.09 12.07
C THR A 86 1.46 -7.85 13.28
N PRO A 87 2.19 -7.90 14.41
CA PRO A 87 1.76 -8.67 15.57
C PRO A 87 0.63 -7.97 16.32
N SER A 88 -0.41 -8.71 16.69
CA SER A 88 -1.40 -8.21 17.65
C SER A 88 -0.75 -8.05 19.04
N PRO A 89 -0.96 -6.90 19.72
CA PRO A 89 -0.58 -6.73 21.11
C PRO A 89 -1.27 -7.78 22.00
N PRO A 90 -0.57 -8.40 22.95
CA PRO A 90 -1.21 -9.26 23.94
C PRO A 90 -2.35 -8.53 24.69
N PRO A 91 -3.44 -9.23 25.08
CA PRO A 91 -4.50 -8.64 25.87
C PRO A 91 -3.96 -8.02 27.18
N GLY A 92 -4.38 -6.79 27.48
CA GLY A 92 -3.89 -6.04 28.64
C GLY A 92 -2.46 -5.52 28.52
N SER A 93 -1.90 -5.46 27.30
CA SER A 93 -0.64 -4.74 27.06
C SER A 93 -0.79 -3.29 27.52
N PRO A 94 0.16 -2.79 28.35
CA PRO A 94 0.13 -1.40 28.78
C PRO A 94 0.48 -0.49 27.61
N ASP A 95 -0.09 0.71 27.58
CA ASP A 95 0.27 1.71 26.60
C ASP A 95 1.68 2.28 26.85
N GLY A 96 2.36 2.62 25.77
CA GLY A 96 3.71 3.17 25.70
C GLY A 96 3.84 4.58 26.28
N VAL A 97 5.05 5.16 26.09
CA VAL A 97 5.59 6.42 26.66
C VAL A 97 4.72 7.05 27.77
N ALA A 98 5.11 6.78 29.02
CA ALA A 98 4.61 7.40 30.25
C ALA A 98 3.16 7.09 30.67
N GLY A 99 2.52 6.04 30.17
CA GLY A 99 1.20 5.64 30.67
C GLY A 99 0.18 6.76 30.48
N PHE A 100 0.18 7.36 29.28
CA PHE A 100 -0.91 8.20 28.77
C PHE A 100 -2.18 7.35 28.68
N ALA A 101 -2.80 7.11 29.84
CA ALA A 101 -4.07 6.42 29.96
C ALA A 101 -5.20 7.38 29.57
N GLY A 102 -6.09 6.94 28.69
CA GLY A 102 -7.27 7.70 28.26
C GLY A 102 -7.02 8.65 27.10
N SER A 103 -6.11 8.30 26.18
CA SER A 103 -6.04 8.94 24.86
C SER A 103 -6.99 8.24 23.90
N ASP A 104 -7.42 8.95 22.86
CA ASP A 104 -8.40 8.41 21.91
C ASP A 104 -7.82 7.38 20.91
N CYS A 105 -6.60 6.91 21.13
CA CYS A 105 -5.86 6.02 20.24
C CYS A 105 -5.03 4.97 21.00
N ASP A 106 -5.46 4.58 22.20
CA ASP A 106 -4.76 3.57 23.02
C ASP A 106 -5.06 2.12 22.58
N LEU A 107 -4.35 1.13 23.14
CA LEU A 107 -4.50 -0.28 22.73
C LEU A 107 -5.79 -0.96 23.22
N GLN A 108 -6.45 -0.40 24.23
CA GLN A 108 -7.59 -1.02 24.90
C GLN A 108 -8.91 -0.39 24.50
N GLN A 109 -8.91 0.91 24.23
CA GLN A 109 -10.07 1.72 23.93
C GLN A 109 -9.73 2.82 22.91
N THR A 110 -10.69 3.13 22.04
CA THR A 110 -10.58 4.27 21.13
C THR A 110 -11.93 4.98 21.04
N VAL A 111 -11.91 6.28 21.35
CA VAL A 111 -13.06 7.18 21.23
C VAL A 111 -12.58 8.47 20.56
N PRO A 112 -12.39 8.47 19.24
CA PRO A 112 -11.69 9.55 18.55
C PRO A 112 -12.34 10.92 18.75
N SER A 113 -11.63 11.87 19.35
CA SER A 113 -12.07 13.27 19.48
C SER A 113 -12.13 13.97 18.11
N ASP A 114 -13.07 14.90 17.97
CA ASP A 114 -13.17 15.83 16.84
C ASP A 114 -11.92 16.73 16.69
N ASP A 115 -11.09 16.85 17.73
CA ASP A 115 -9.80 17.55 17.65
C ASP A 115 -8.85 16.89 16.64
N TYR A 116 -9.03 15.59 16.37
CA TYR A 116 -8.26 14.85 15.39
C TYR A 116 -8.94 14.78 14.02
N ASP A 117 -10.01 15.55 13.78
CA ASP A 117 -10.63 15.62 12.45
C ASP A 117 -9.65 16.20 11.40
N PRO A 118 -9.65 15.69 10.15
CA PRO A 118 -8.82 16.22 9.07
C PRO A 118 -9.09 17.71 8.75
N SER A 119 -10.29 18.23 9.04
CA SER A 119 -10.61 19.65 8.87
C SER A 119 -9.79 20.59 9.76
N ASN A 120 -9.10 20.07 10.79
CA ASN A 120 -8.24 20.85 11.68
C ASN A 120 -6.83 21.09 11.12
N GLY A 121 -6.54 20.63 9.90
CA GLY A 121 -5.30 20.90 9.19
C GLY A 121 -4.61 19.64 8.69
N ASP A 122 -3.76 19.83 7.69
CA ASP A 122 -3.04 18.74 7.05
C ASP A 122 -1.72 18.47 7.75
N LEU A 123 -1.29 17.22 7.72
CA LEU A 123 -0.03 16.75 8.25
C LEU A 123 0.83 16.23 7.09
N VAL A 124 2.13 16.52 7.11
CA VAL A 124 3.10 15.92 6.20
C VAL A 124 4.10 15.07 6.98
N ILE A 125 4.31 13.83 6.53
CA ILE A 125 5.27 12.87 7.09
C ILE A 125 6.44 12.74 6.10
N PRO A 126 7.67 13.11 6.50
CA PRO A 126 8.88 12.82 5.74
C PRO A 126 9.14 11.31 5.69
N VAL A 127 9.42 10.79 4.49
CA VAL A 127 9.62 9.37 4.23
C VAL A 127 11.02 9.11 3.72
N VAL A 128 11.63 8.03 4.19
CA VAL A 128 12.81 7.44 3.56
C VAL A 128 12.51 5.99 3.17
N VAL A 129 12.86 5.62 1.93
CA VAL A 129 12.73 4.25 1.42
C VAL A 129 14.11 3.60 1.32
N HIS A 130 14.29 2.51 2.05
CA HIS A 130 15.49 1.69 2.08
C HIS A 130 15.29 0.41 1.26
N VAL A 131 15.80 0.43 0.03
CA VAL A 131 15.71 -0.70 -0.90
C VAL A 131 16.81 -1.71 -0.63
N MET A 132 16.45 -2.97 -0.36
CA MET A 132 17.41 -4.04 -0.10
C MET A 132 17.42 -5.05 -1.23
N GLN A 133 18.60 -5.29 -1.77
CA GLN A 133 18.88 -6.33 -2.75
C GLN A 133 19.69 -7.46 -2.12
N ASN A 134 19.62 -8.64 -2.73
CA ASN A 134 20.59 -9.69 -2.44
C ASN A 134 22.01 -9.27 -2.89
N ASP A 135 23.03 -10.00 -2.42
CA ASP A 135 24.43 -9.69 -2.70
C ASP A 135 24.76 -9.70 -4.21
N GLU A 136 24.04 -10.51 -4.99
CA GLU A 136 24.21 -10.59 -6.44
C GLU A 136 23.48 -9.49 -7.21
N GLY A 137 22.62 -8.70 -6.57
CA GLY A 137 21.79 -7.67 -7.22
C GLY A 137 20.81 -8.24 -8.26
N THR A 138 20.40 -9.50 -8.09
CA THR A 138 19.44 -10.19 -8.96
C THR A 138 18.01 -10.13 -8.44
N LEU A 139 17.82 -9.86 -7.15
CA LEU A 139 16.53 -9.79 -6.46
C LEU A 139 16.46 -8.54 -5.58
N GLY A 140 15.24 -8.02 -5.34
CA GLY A 140 15.01 -6.89 -4.44
C GLY A 140 15.30 -5.51 -5.03
N TRP A 141 15.57 -5.41 -6.34
CA TRP A 141 15.72 -4.12 -7.00
C TRP A 141 14.34 -3.50 -7.26
N ILE A 142 14.21 -2.23 -6.88
CA ILE A 142 13.08 -1.36 -7.23
C ILE A 142 13.70 -0.06 -7.73
N ASP A 143 13.24 0.41 -8.89
CA ASP A 143 13.73 1.67 -9.43
C ASP A 143 13.05 2.88 -8.78
N ARG A 144 13.60 4.07 -9.06
CA ARG A 144 13.10 5.32 -8.48
C ARG A 144 11.65 5.63 -8.89
N ALA A 145 11.28 5.34 -10.15
CA ALA A 145 9.96 5.69 -10.66
C ALA A 145 8.87 4.87 -9.95
N THR A 146 9.10 3.57 -9.73
CA THR A 146 8.21 2.72 -8.93
C THR A 146 8.08 3.22 -7.48
N ILE A 147 9.16 3.76 -6.90
CA ILE A 147 9.13 4.32 -5.54
C ILE A 147 8.31 5.61 -5.48
N GLU A 148 8.54 6.53 -6.41
CA GLU A 148 7.76 7.77 -6.49
C GLU A 148 6.28 7.47 -6.77
N GLN A 149 5.99 6.50 -7.65
CA GLN A 149 4.63 6.00 -7.89
C GLN A 149 3.99 5.42 -6.63
N GLN A 150 4.71 4.61 -5.84
CA GLN A 150 4.17 4.07 -4.59
C GLN A 150 3.86 5.18 -3.57
N ILE A 151 4.66 6.25 -3.52
CA ILE A 151 4.36 7.42 -2.67
C ILE A 151 3.14 8.18 -3.19
N LYS A 152 2.92 8.24 -4.52
CA LYS A 152 1.67 8.75 -5.09
C LYS A 152 0.47 7.91 -4.65
N ILE A 153 0.51 6.59 -4.83
CA ILE A 153 -0.56 5.66 -4.41
C ILE A 153 -0.88 5.84 -2.93
N LEU A 154 0.15 5.92 -2.07
CA LEU A 154 -0.04 6.13 -0.64
C LEU A 154 -0.72 7.47 -0.35
N ASN A 155 -0.40 8.54 -1.09
CA ASN A 155 -1.06 9.83 -0.93
C ASN A 155 -2.49 9.83 -1.47
N ASP A 156 -2.75 9.15 -2.59
CA ASP A 156 -4.09 8.99 -3.17
C ASP A 156 -5.00 8.27 -2.15
N ASP A 157 -4.57 7.12 -1.63
CA ASP A 157 -5.30 6.34 -0.61
C ASP A 157 -5.57 7.15 0.67
N PHE A 158 -4.59 7.92 1.17
CA PHE A 158 -4.74 8.74 2.38
C PHE A 158 -5.47 10.08 2.15
N SER A 159 -5.65 10.51 0.90
CA SER A 159 -6.41 11.73 0.58
C SER A 159 -7.88 11.43 0.27
N GLY A 160 -8.26 10.16 0.13
CA GLY A 160 -9.60 9.74 -0.26
C GLY A 160 -9.90 10.07 -1.74
N VAL A 161 -8.88 10.40 -2.53
CA VAL A 161 -9.01 10.67 -3.97
C VAL A 161 -8.07 9.79 -4.77
N GLY A 162 -8.59 9.09 -5.77
CA GLY A 162 -7.81 8.20 -6.63
C GLY A 162 -8.72 7.39 -7.55
N VAL A 163 -8.15 6.75 -8.58
CA VAL A 163 -8.87 5.93 -9.58
C VAL A 163 -9.68 4.77 -8.99
N SER A 164 -9.45 4.48 -7.71
CA SER A 164 -10.06 3.37 -6.99
C SER A 164 -10.59 3.76 -5.61
N SER A 165 -10.60 5.04 -5.24
CA SER A 165 -11.31 5.50 -4.05
C SER A 165 -12.81 5.49 -4.33
N ALA A 166 -13.63 5.17 -3.33
CA ALA A 166 -15.08 5.31 -3.48
C ALA A 166 -15.45 6.80 -3.55
N ASP A 167 -16.60 7.11 -4.17
CA ASP A 167 -17.14 8.47 -4.14
C ASP A 167 -17.36 8.89 -2.67
N ASP A 168 -17.00 10.12 -2.34
CA ASP A 168 -17.10 10.70 -1.00
C ASP A 168 -16.22 10.03 0.09
N THR A 169 -15.21 9.21 -0.27
CA THR A 169 -14.23 8.69 0.70
C THR A 169 -13.55 9.85 1.44
N PRO A 170 -13.57 9.88 2.79
CA PRO A 170 -12.95 10.95 3.55
C PRO A 170 -11.43 10.91 3.44
N GLY A 171 -10.81 12.06 3.18
CA GLY A 171 -9.37 12.20 3.23
C GLY A 171 -8.84 12.26 4.66
N ALA A 172 -7.74 11.56 4.93
CA ALA A 172 -7.09 11.55 6.23
C ALA A 172 -6.41 12.88 6.59
N GLY A 173 -6.21 13.78 5.62
CA GLY A 173 -5.42 15.01 5.82
C GLY A 173 -3.99 14.69 6.26
N VAL A 174 -3.45 13.56 5.79
CA VAL A 174 -2.07 13.11 6.02
C VAL A 174 -1.43 12.87 4.66
N ARG A 175 -0.26 13.47 4.43
CA ARG A 175 0.50 13.38 3.20
C ARG A 175 1.90 12.84 3.49
N PHE A 176 2.44 12.09 2.55
CA PHE A 176 3.77 11.50 2.60
C PHE A 176 4.64 12.14 1.53
N ALA A 177 5.88 12.47 1.89
CA ALA A 177 6.83 13.06 0.97
C ALA A 177 8.21 12.46 1.18
N LEU A 178 8.87 12.06 0.08
CA LEU A 178 10.25 11.63 0.15
C LEU A 178 11.10 12.75 0.74
N ALA A 179 11.93 12.41 1.72
CA ALA A 179 12.74 13.38 2.43
C ALA A 179 13.71 14.11 1.49
N GLY A 180 13.71 15.44 1.56
CA GLY A 180 14.65 16.28 0.81
C GLY A 180 15.99 16.53 1.53
N VAL A 181 16.03 16.24 2.84
CA VAL A 181 17.21 16.39 3.70
C VAL A 181 17.48 15.07 4.44
N ASP A 182 18.74 14.66 4.50
CA ASP A 182 19.17 13.47 5.23
C ASP A 182 19.46 13.76 6.72
N PRO A 183 19.72 12.74 7.57
CA PRO A 183 19.99 12.96 8.98
C PRO A 183 21.23 13.80 9.30
N ASP A 184 22.17 13.91 8.36
CA ASP A 184 23.39 14.72 8.48
C ASP A 184 23.19 16.16 7.96
N GLY A 185 21.99 16.51 7.48
CA GLY A 185 21.64 17.82 6.94
C GLY A 185 22.00 18.01 5.46
N GLY A 186 22.38 16.93 4.77
CA GLY A 186 22.67 16.93 3.33
C GLY A 186 21.40 16.83 2.49
N SER A 187 21.45 17.34 1.25
CA SER A 187 20.35 17.14 0.30
C SER A 187 20.28 15.66 -0.14
N THR A 188 19.06 15.15 -0.24
CA THR A 188 18.79 13.75 -0.61
C THR A 188 17.51 13.63 -1.42
N ILE A 189 17.30 12.46 -2.01
CA ILE A 189 16.08 12.08 -2.74
C ILE A 189 15.17 11.17 -1.90
N GLY A 190 15.49 10.95 -0.61
CA GLY A 190 14.71 10.12 0.30
C GLY A 190 14.76 8.62 -0.02
N ILE A 191 15.70 8.16 -0.85
CA ILE A 191 15.82 6.76 -1.24
C ILE A 191 17.27 6.29 -1.07
N THR A 192 17.43 5.08 -0.54
CA THR A 192 18.74 4.41 -0.43
C THR A 192 18.65 3.00 -0.99
N TRP A 193 19.74 2.51 -1.60
CA TRP A 193 19.86 1.13 -2.07
C TRP A 193 21.02 0.44 -1.36
N SER A 194 20.77 -0.77 -0.86
CA SER A 194 21.76 -1.62 -0.19
C SER A 194 21.80 -3.01 -0.81
N GLN A 195 22.98 -3.60 -0.93
CA GLN A 195 23.17 -5.00 -1.35
C GLN A 195 23.67 -5.82 -0.15
N ASN A 196 22.79 -6.66 0.38
CA ASN A 196 23.10 -7.54 1.50
C ASN A 196 22.07 -8.68 1.56
N SER A 197 22.47 -9.91 1.26
CA SER A 197 21.54 -11.06 1.27
C SER A 197 20.92 -11.33 2.64
N THR A 198 21.59 -10.97 3.73
CA THR A 198 21.03 -11.14 5.09
C THR A 198 19.90 -10.14 5.32
N TRP A 199 20.10 -8.88 4.95
CA TRP A 199 19.09 -7.83 5.10
C TRP A 199 17.92 -8.03 4.11
N PHE A 200 18.23 -8.42 2.87
CA PHE A 200 17.24 -8.80 1.87
C PHE A 200 16.33 -9.93 2.38
N ASN A 201 16.87 -10.92 3.08
CA ASN A 201 16.08 -12.00 3.68
C ASN A 201 15.42 -11.63 5.02
N ASP A 202 15.30 -10.33 5.30
CA ASP A 202 14.72 -9.77 6.52
C ASP A 202 15.39 -10.30 7.82
N GLN A 203 16.69 -10.56 7.76
CA GLN A 203 17.49 -11.01 8.89
C GLN A 203 18.56 -9.99 9.28
N GLY A 204 19.16 -10.19 10.46
CA GLY A 204 20.12 -9.28 11.04
C GLY A 204 19.46 -8.11 11.76
N ALA A 205 20.20 -7.00 11.88
CA ALA A 205 19.76 -5.76 12.53
C ALA A 205 20.02 -4.57 11.59
N TYR A 206 19.45 -4.63 10.38
CA TYR A 206 19.70 -3.62 9.35
C TYR A 206 19.22 -2.23 9.76
N TRP A 207 18.16 -2.15 10.59
CA TRP A 207 17.64 -0.89 11.12
C TRP A 207 18.68 -0.16 11.98
N GLU A 208 19.51 -0.86 12.78
CA GLU A 208 20.61 -0.24 13.54
C GLU A 208 21.65 0.46 12.62
N SER A 209 21.73 0.03 11.37
CA SER A 209 22.71 0.54 10.40
C SER A 209 22.14 1.61 9.46
N LEU A 210 20.89 1.42 9.04
CA LEU A 210 20.24 2.16 7.96
C LEU A 210 19.23 3.19 8.45
N ALA A 211 18.59 2.98 9.60
CA ALA A 211 17.49 3.82 10.02
C ALA A 211 17.91 5.29 10.09
N TRP A 212 17.10 6.13 9.46
CA TRP A 212 17.07 7.54 9.75
C TRP A 212 16.27 7.73 11.03
N ASP A 213 16.54 8.83 11.74
CA ASP A 213 15.91 9.15 13.02
C ASP A 213 14.39 8.89 13.00
N PRO A 214 13.89 7.81 13.63
CA PRO A 214 12.49 7.39 13.48
C PRO A 214 11.51 8.34 14.16
N THR A 215 12.00 9.26 14.98
CA THR A 215 11.20 10.36 15.52
C THR A 215 10.86 11.41 14.45
N ARG A 216 11.61 11.47 13.34
CA ARG A 216 11.47 12.50 12.29
C ARG A 216 11.21 11.96 10.90
N TYR A 217 11.46 10.67 10.66
CA TYR A 217 11.28 10.03 9.35
C TYR A 217 10.50 8.72 9.48
N LEU A 218 9.51 8.54 8.63
CA LEU A 218 8.92 7.22 8.37
C LEU A 218 9.93 6.40 7.56
N ASN A 219 10.51 5.40 8.22
CA ASN A 219 11.46 4.48 7.61
C ASN A 219 10.71 3.30 6.98
N ILE A 220 10.73 3.23 5.65
CA ILE A 220 10.14 2.13 4.86
C ILE A 220 11.27 1.26 4.33
N TYR A 221 11.21 -0.04 4.56
CA TYR A 221 12.19 -1.01 4.07
C TYR A 221 11.56 -1.96 3.06
N THR A 222 12.21 -2.14 1.91
CA THR A 222 11.77 -3.14 0.91
C THR A 222 12.73 -4.31 0.88
N ASN A 223 12.27 -5.49 1.31
CA ASN A 223 13.05 -6.73 1.34
C ASN A 223 12.13 -7.94 1.12
N ALA A 224 12.52 -9.16 1.51
CA ALA A 224 11.67 -10.35 1.38
C ALA A 224 10.59 -10.49 2.47
N ALA A 225 10.55 -9.57 3.44
CA ALA A 225 9.60 -9.48 4.55
C ALA A 225 9.37 -10.79 5.32
N GLY A 226 10.38 -11.68 5.35
CA GLY A 226 10.27 -13.00 5.94
C GLY A 226 9.19 -13.90 5.33
N GLY A 227 8.73 -13.60 4.10
CA GLY A 227 7.66 -14.31 3.40
C GLY A 227 6.26 -13.70 3.50
N ASN A 228 6.09 -12.67 4.35
CA ASN A 228 4.89 -11.84 4.41
C ASN A 228 4.88 -10.82 3.25
N PHE A 229 3.76 -10.15 3.01
CA PHE A 229 3.69 -8.99 2.13
C PHE A 229 4.13 -7.71 2.83
N GLY A 230 3.87 -7.57 4.13
CA GLY A 230 4.32 -6.44 4.92
C GLY A 230 4.22 -6.69 6.41
N TYR A 231 4.81 -5.81 7.21
CA TYR A 231 4.56 -5.70 8.66
C TYR A 231 5.12 -4.39 9.24
N VAL A 232 4.61 -4.03 10.43
CA VAL A 232 5.30 -3.21 11.43
C VAL A 232 5.64 -4.06 12.65
N ASN A 233 6.67 -3.69 13.43
CA ASN A 233 7.11 -4.53 14.56
C ASN A 233 6.17 -4.50 15.76
N ALA A 234 5.47 -3.39 15.94
CA ALA A 234 4.40 -3.22 16.91
C ALA A 234 3.62 -1.96 16.56
N LEU A 235 2.40 -1.84 17.09
CA LEU A 235 1.66 -0.59 17.05
C LEU A 235 2.35 0.49 17.92
N PRO A 236 2.17 1.78 17.60
CA PRO A 236 2.82 2.88 18.32
C PRO A 236 2.58 2.86 19.83
N ALA A 237 1.34 2.61 20.23
CA ALA A 237 0.94 2.51 21.63
C ALA A 237 1.55 1.30 22.36
N ALA A 238 2.21 0.35 21.69
CA ALA A 238 2.99 -0.70 22.34
C ALA A 238 4.40 -0.24 22.79
N GLY A 239 4.76 1.01 22.52
CA GLY A 239 5.99 1.63 23.02
C GLY A 239 7.22 1.51 22.11
N LEU A 240 7.03 1.24 20.81
CA LEU A 240 8.11 1.27 19.82
C LEU A 240 8.17 2.57 19.01
N ALA A 241 7.16 3.45 19.09
CA ALA A 241 7.15 4.69 18.31
C ALA A 241 8.41 5.54 18.57
N GLY A 242 9.14 5.88 17.51
CA GLY A 242 10.37 6.66 17.58
C GLY A 242 11.63 5.90 18.00
N GLU A 243 11.53 4.62 18.38
CA GLU A 243 12.69 3.77 18.67
C GLU A 243 13.39 3.33 17.38
N ILE A 244 14.65 2.90 17.47
CA ILE A 244 15.44 2.54 16.28
C ILE A 244 14.86 1.36 15.48
N GLU A 245 14.09 0.49 16.14
CA GLU A 245 13.35 -0.61 15.53
C GLU A 245 12.09 -0.16 14.78
N ASP A 246 11.59 1.05 15.01
CA ASP A 246 10.34 1.57 14.46
C ASP A 246 10.41 1.73 12.94
N ARG A 247 9.63 0.91 12.23
CA ARG A 247 9.71 0.82 10.78
C ARG A 247 8.50 0.14 10.18
N VAL A 248 8.29 0.44 8.91
CA VAL A 248 7.43 -0.33 8.01
C VAL A 248 8.33 -1.21 7.14
N VAL A 249 8.01 -2.49 7.03
CA VAL A 249 8.70 -3.42 6.12
C VAL A 249 7.68 -3.94 5.12
N VAL A 250 8.00 -3.86 3.83
CA VAL A 250 7.14 -4.36 2.75
C VAL A 250 7.95 -5.27 1.84
N SER A 251 7.31 -6.31 1.34
CA SER A 251 7.87 -7.20 0.34
C SER A 251 8.15 -6.42 -0.94
N TRP A 252 9.38 -6.51 -1.43
CA TRP A 252 9.74 -5.85 -2.70
C TRP A 252 8.87 -6.31 -3.88
N ARG A 253 8.22 -7.48 -3.77
CA ARG A 253 7.37 -8.05 -4.81
C ARG A 253 5.98 -7.41 -4.88
N THR A 254 5.49 -6.83 -3.78
CA THR A 254 4.15 -6.21 -3.71
C THR A 254 4.23 -4.68 -3.67
N PHE A 255 5.41 -4.12 -3.91
CA PHE A 255 5.68 -2.69 -3.78
C PHE A 255 5.46 -1.98 -5.12
N GLY A 256 4.71 -0.89 -5.11
CA GLY A 256 4.29 -0.16 -6.29
C GLY A 256 3.20 -0.87 -7.09
N GLU A 257 2.83 -0.24 -8.20
CA GLU A 257 1.87 -0.81 -9.15
C GLU A 257 2.59 -1.75 -10.12
N GLY A 258 2.00 -2.91 -10.44
CA GLY A 258 2.62 -3.93 -11.28
C GLY A 258 3.83 -4.62 -10.64
N GLY A 259 3.89 -4.66 -9.30
CA GLY A 259 4.97 -5.34 -8.56
C GLY A 259 5.17 -6.80 -8.96
N ASP A 260 6.37 -7.36 -8.73
CA ASP A 260 6.79 -8.71 -9.15
C ASP A 260 5.91 -9.88 -8.64
N TYR A 261 5.08 -9.65 -7.62
CA TYR A 261 4.08 -10.64 -7.20
C TYR A 261 2.98 -10.82 -8.24
N GLY A 262 2.58 -9.73 -8.90
CA GLY A 262 1.50 -9.65 -9.86
C GLY A 262 0.10 -9.61 -9.24
N SER A 263 -0.89 -9.53 -10.11
CA SER A 263 -2.32 -9.59 -9.79
C SER A 263 -2.65 -10.78 -8.88
N PRO A 264 -3.50 -10.58 -7.84
CA PRO A 264 -4.27 -9.37 -7.51
C PRO A 264 -3.61 -8.50 -6.42
N GLN A 265 -2.28 -8.57 -6.28
CA GLN A 265 -1.51 -8.00 -5.16
C GLN A 265 -0.42 -7.02 -5.63
N ASP A 266 -0.71 -6.28 -6.69
CA ASP A 266 0.22 -5.42 -7.43
C ASP A 266 -0.27 -3.99 -7.58
N LEU A 267 -0.99 -3.45 -6.59
CA LEU A 267 -1.53 -2.08 -6.62
C LEU A 267 -1.00 -1.19 -5.49
N GLY A 268 0.10 -1.59 -4.83
CA GLY A 268 0.78 -0.81 -3.80
C GLY A 268 0.06 -0.64 -2.45
N ARG A 269 -1.12 -1.24 -2.24
CA ARG A 269 -1.95 -1.04 -1.03
C ARG A 269 -1.51 -1.83 0.18
N ILE A 270 -0.59 -2.79 0.02
CA ILE A 270 0.09 -3.39 1.17
C ILE A 270 0.83 -2.32 1.95
N LEU A 271 1.47 -1.36 1.27
CA LEU A 271 2.13 -0.27 2.00
C LEU A 271 1.09 0.60 2.73
N THR A 272 -0.05 0.90 2.10
CA THR A 272 -1.16 1.64 2.73
C THR A 272 -1.63 0.95 4.00
N HIS A 273 -1.83 -0.37 3.96
CA HIS A 273 -2.19 -1.21 5.09
C HIS A 273 -1.15 -1.15 6.23
N GLU A 274 0.13 -1.34 5.91
CA GLU A 274 1.18 -1.30 6.93
C GLU A 274 1.39 0.10 7.52
N VAL A 275 1.19 1.15 6.73
CA VAL A 275 1.20 2.53 7.23
C VAL A 275 -0.01 2.77 8.14
N GLY A 276 -1.17 2.17 7.86
CA GLY A 276 -2.30 2.15 8.79
C GLY A 276 -1.92 1.58 10.16
N HIS A 277 -1.23 0.44 10.20
CA HIS A 277 -0.67 -0.11 11.46
C HIS A 277 0.39 0.80 12.08
N TYR A 278 1.29 1.36 11.28
CA TYR A 278 2.32 2.29 11.74
C TYR A 278 1.70 3.53 12.42
N LEU A 279 0.49 3.90 12.00
CA LEU A 279 -0.33 4.97 12.55
C LEU A 279 -1.41 4.47 13.54
N GLY A 280 -1.28 3.24 14.04
CA GLY A 280 -2.03 2.75 15.20
C GLY A 280 -3.37 2.08 14.90
N LEU A 281 -3.66 1.74 13.64
CA LEU A 281 -4.85 0.96 13.30
C LEU A 281 -4.64 -0.53 13.57
N PHE A 282 -5.71 -1.19 14.02
CA PHE A 282 -5.80 -2.64 14.04
C PHE A 282 -6.34 -3.16 12.71
N HIS A 283 -6.23 -4.47 12.49
CA HIS A 283 -7.00 -5.13 11.44
C HIS A 283 -8.50 -4.99 11.73
N THR A 284 -9.36 -4.91 10.70
CA THR A 284 -10.83 -4.82 10.88
C THR A 284 -11.43 -6.02 11.62
N PHE A 285 -10.80 -7.18 11.50
CA PHE A 285 -11.17 -8.44 12.16
C PHE A 285 -10.42 -8.69 13.48
N GLN A 286 -9.75 -7.67 14.03
CA GLN A 286 -8.98 -7.81 15.27
C GLN A 286 -9.90 -8.28 16.41
N ASP A 287 -9.45 -9.28 17.17
CA ASP A 287 -10.21 -9.89 18.28
C ASP A 287 -11.58 -10.50 17.88
N GLY A 288 -11.91 -10.58 16.58
CA GLY A 288 -13.17 -11.08 16.06
C GLY A 288 -14.35 -10.12 16.29
N CYS A 289 -15.56 -10.67 16.38
CA CYS A 289 -16.77 -9.86 16.57
C CYS A 289 -16.73 -9.00 17.84
N ASP A 290 -17.38 -7.84 17.76
CA ASP A 290 -17.50 -6.88 18.84
C ASP A 290 -18.19 -7.51 20.05
N GLY A 291 -17.66 -7.14 21.22
CA GLY A 291 -18.24 -7.47 22.52
C GLY A 291 -19.25 -6.42 22.97
N GLU A 292 -19.14 -5.98 24.22
CA GLU A 292 -20.10 -5.04 24.79
C GLU A 292 -20.01 -3.61 24.22
N SER A 293 -18.87 -3.23 23.64
CA SER A 293 -18.64 -1.90 23.07
C SER A 293 -17.62 -1.95 21.93
N CYS A 294 -17.99 -1.46 20.75
CA CYS A 294 -17.12 -1.32 19.58
C CYS A 294 -15.84 -0.53 19.88
N SER A 295 -15.90 0.46 20.78
CA SER A 295 -14.72 1.25 21.16
C SER A 295 -13.70 0.49 22.01
N SER A 296 -14.04 -0.68 22.56
CA SER A 296 -13.17 -1.48 23.45
C SER A 296 -13.11 -2.97 23.08
N SER A 297 -13.64 -3.35 21.91
CA SER A 297 -13.58 -4.69 21.32
C SER A 297 -13.42 -4.59 19.80
N GLY A 298 -13.19 -5.69 19.09
CA GLY A 298 -12.95 -5.63 17.65
C GLY A 298 -11.64 -4.91 17.30
N ASP A 299 -11.65 -4.06 16.28
CA ASP A 299 -10.56 -3.15 15.93
C ASP A 299 -10.53 -1.86 16.79
N ARG A 300 -11.46 -1.74 17.74
CA ARG A 300 -11.71 -0.58 18.60
C ARG A 300 -12.27 0.65 17.84
N ILE A 301 -12.80 0.47 16.64
CA ILE A 301 -13.37 1.54 15.81
C ILE A 301 -14.87 1.30 15.62
N CYS A 302 -15.70 2.27 15.97
CA CYS A 302 -17.14 2.08 16.00
C CYS A 302 -17.86 2.24 14.65
N ASP A 303 -17.21 2.86 13.67
CA ASP A 303 -17.73 2.98 12.32
C ASP A 303 -17.13 1.94 11.34
N THR A 304 -16.22 1.08 11.81
CA THR A 304 -15.83 -0.12 11.08
C THR A 304 -16.87 -1.21 11.33
N PRO A 305 -17.46 -1.84 10.29
CA PRO A 305 -18.29 -3.02 10.47
C PRO A 305 -17.56 -4.12 11.24
N SER A 306 -18.24 -4.72 12.22
CA SER A 306 -17.64 -5.78 13.02
C SER A 306 -17.46 -7.05 12.19
N GLN A 307 -16.33 -7.74 12.37
CA GLN A 307 -15.91 -8.84 11.49
C GLN A 307 -15.15 -9.92 12.27
N ALA A 308 -15.47 -11.19 12.02
CA ALA A 308 -14.92 -12.32 12.79
C ALA A 308 -13.56 -12.80 12.29
N SER A 309 -13.31 -12.66 10.99
CA SER A 309 -12.15 -13.23 10.28
C SER A 309 -11.84 -12.42 9.02
N PRO A 310 -10.58 -12.39 8.53
CA PRO A 310 -10.23 -11.68 7.31
C PRO A 310 -11.03 -12.15 6.09
N ASN A 311 -11.24 -11.24 5.14
CA ASN A 311 -11.61 -11.58 3.77
C ASN A 311 -10.35 -11.64 2.91
N PHE A 312 -10.39 -12.38 1.80
CA PHE A 312 -9.22 -12.58 0.94
C PHE A 312 -9.46 -12.20 -0.51
N GLU A 313 -10.71 -12.03 -0.90
CA GLU A 313 -11.23 -11.72 -2.24
C GLU A 313 -12.18 -10.51 -2.11
N CYS A 314 -12.83 -10.09 -3.20
CA CYS A 314 -13.77 -8.96 -3.16
C CYS A 314 -15.17 -9.33 -2.66
N SER A 315 -15.43 -10.60 -2.32
CA SER A 315 -16.70 -11.01 -1.74
C SER A 315 -16.74 -10.78 -0.23
N SER A 316 -17.78 -10.10 0.25
CA SER A 316 -18.07 -9.94 1.68
C SER A 316 -18.98 -11.04 2.20
N ALA A 317 -18.81 -11.40 3.46
CA ALA A 317 -19.76 -12.21 4.22
C ALA A 317 -20.38 -11.37 5.35
N ASP A 318 -21.45 -11.87 5.96
CA ASP A 318 -21.95 -11.35 7.23
C ASP A 318 -21.47 -12.31 8.35
N THR A 319 -20.35 -11.97 8.98
CA THR A 319 -19.76 -12.82 10.03
C THR A 319 -20.16 -12.42 11.45
N CYS A 320 -20.62 -11.19 11.66
CA CYS A 320 -20.94 -10.63 12.98
C CYS A 320 -22.28 -9.88 13.06
N GLY A 321 -23.20 -10.10 12.12
CA GLY A 321 -24.47 -9.39 11.98
C GLY A 321 -24.39 -8.09 11.18
N THR A 322 -23.24 -7.83 10.55
CA THR A 322 -22.94 -6.74 9.64
C THR A 322 -22.08 -7.26 8.50
N VAL A 323 -22.25 -6.69 7.31
CA VAL A 323 -21.40 -7.01 6.14
C VAL A 323 -19.95 -6.66 6.47
N ASP A 324 -19.05 -7.63 6.29
CA ASP A 324 -17.62 -7.48 6.55
C ASP A 324 -17.02 -6.33 5.74
N ALA A 325 -16.01 -5.65 6.31
CA ALA A 325 -15.38 -4.47 5.74
C ALA A 325 -14.36 -4.82 4.64
N VAL A 326 -14.80 -5.49 3.57
CA VAL A 326 -13.93 -5.99 2.48
C VAL A 326 -13.13 -4.89 1.79
N GLU A 327 -13.72 -3.71 1.65
CA GLU A 327 -13.10 -2.57 0.97
C GLU A 327 -12.17 -1.75 1.87
N ASN A 328 -12.10 -2.06 3.16
CA ASN A 328 -11.26 -1.33 4.08
C ASN A 328 -9.77 -1.71 3.89
N PHE A 329 -8.89 -0.72 3.89
CA PHE A 329 -7.44 -0.96 3.76
C PHE A 329 -6.88 -1.85 4.87
N MET A 330 -7.53 -1.93 6.05
CA MET A 330 -7.09 -2.76 7.18
C MET A 330 -7.62 -4.21 7.14
N ASN A 331 -8.26 -4.64 6.05
CA ASN A 331 -8.62 -6.04 5.79
C ASN A 331 -7.49 -6.77 5.03
N TYR A 332 -7.66 -8.06 4.71
CA TYR A 332 -6.71 -8.89 3.93
C TYR A 332 -7.20 -9.20 2.51
N SER A 333 -8.26 -8.51 2.07
CA SER A 333 -8.86 -8.62 0.74
C SER A 333 -7.82 -8.46 -0.37
N TRP A 334 -8.19 -8.78 -1.60
CA TRP A 334 -7.34 -8.38 -2.73
C TRP A 334 -7.20 -6.85 -2.76
N GLN A 335 -6.03 -6.38 -3.19
CA GLN A 335 -5.75 -4.94 -3.22
C GLN A 335 -6.75 -4.20 -4.12
N VAL A 336 -7.23 -4.84 -5.19
CA VAL A 336 -8.23 -4.25 -6.08
C VAL A 336 -9.54 -3.89 -5.37
N CYS A 337 -9.91 -4.59 -4.31
CA CYS A 337 -11.13 -4.31 -3.56
C CYS A 337 -10.93 -3.25 -2.48
N MET A 338 -9.69 -2.98 -2.05
CA MET A 338 -9.41 -2.03 -0.97
C MET A 338 -9.47 -0.59 -1.49
N ARG A 339 -10.21 0.28 -0.79
CA ARG A 339 -10.56 1.62 -1.27
C ARG A 339 -10.60 2.70 -0.19
N GLU A 340 -10.75 2.34 1.08
CA GLU A 340 -11.04 3.35 2.11
C GLU A 340 -10.49 3.08 3.52
N PHE A 341 -10.34 4.18 4.25
CA PHE A 341 -10.35 4.22 5.72
C PHE A 341 -11.66 4.86 6.18
N THR A 342 -12.15 4.46 7.35
CA THR A 342 -13.33 5.09 7.97
C THR A 342 -12.97 6.43 8.65
N PRO A 343 -13.95 7.32 8.89
CA PRO A 343 -13.73 8.54 9.65
C PRO A 343 -13.06 8.35 11.03
N ASP A 344 -13.46 7.34 11.82
CA ASP A 344 -12.83 7.07 13.11
C ASP A 344 -11.43 6.47 12.97
N GLN A 345 -11.16 5.64 11.95
CA GLN A 345 -9.79 5.20 11.63
C GLN A 345 -8.89 6.41 11.33
N ILE A 346 -9.37 7.37 10.54
CA ILE A 346 -8.66 8.62 10.24
C ILE A 346 -8.34 9.40 11.53
N ARG A 347 -9.34 9.63 12.38
CA ARG A 347 -9.13 10.35 13.64
C ARG A 347 -8.16 9.60 14.56
N ARG A 348 -8.23 8.27 14.62
CA ARG A 348 -7.29 7.45 15.39
C ARG A 348 -5.85 7.58 14.85
N MET A 349 -5.65 7.55 13.54
CA MET A 349 -4.33 7.77 12.94
C MET A 349 -3.76 9.14 13.32
N ARG A 350 -4.59 10.19 13.26
CA ARG A 350 -4.18 11.55 13.61
C ARG A 350 -3.90 11.71 15.11
N CYS A 351 -4.69 11.08 15.98
CA CYS A 351 -4.40 10.98 17.41
C CYS A 351 -3.05 10.30 17.64
N THR A 352 -2.77 9.19 16.94
CA THR A 352 -1.52 8.43 17.06
C THR A 352 -0.31 9.26 16.65
N ILE A 353 -0.41 10.01 15.56
CA ILE A 353 0.62 10.95 15.12
C ILE A 353 0.90 11.96 16.23
N GLN A 354 -0.12 12.65 16.73
CA GLN A 354 0.06 13.74 17.67
C GLN A 354 0.46 13.27 19.09
N THR A 355 0.09 12.05 19.47
CA THR A 355 0.33 11.51 20.82
C THR A 355 1.63 10.72 20.90
N TYR A 356 1.83 9.77 19.99
CA TYR A 356 2.95 8.83 20.04
C TYR A 356 4.10 9.22 19.10
N ARG A 357 3.84 10.09 18.11
CA ARG A 357 4.81 10.47 17.06
C ARG A 357 4.87 12.00 16.85
N PRO A 358 4.92 12.83 17.91
CA PRO A 358 4.69 14.27 17.81
C PRO A 358 5.71 15.01 16.93
N ASP A 359 6.91 14.46 16.78
CA ASP A 359 7.98 15.04 15.96
C ASP A 359 8.05 14.45 14.53
N LEU A 360 7.23 13.43 14.23
CA LEU A 360 7.27 12.72 12.94
C LEU A 360 6.58 13.53 11.84
N ALA A 361 5.44 14.13 12.17
CA ALA A 361 4.63 14.86 11.21
C ALA A 361 4.67 16.35 11.50
N MET A 362 4.75 17.14 10.44
CA MET A 362 4.69 18.59 10.50
C MET A 362 3.31 19.04 10.03
N TRP A 363 2.75 20.06 10.68
CA TRP A 363 1.57 20.74 10.16
C TRP A 363 1.92 21.36 8.81
N ALA A 364 1.03 21.22 7.83
CA ALA A 364 1.21 21.75 6.49
C ALA A 364 -0.01 22.58 6.05
N GLU A 365 0.25 23.59 5.21
CA GLU A 365 -0.81 24.21 4.42
C GLU A 365 -1.49 23.12 3.58
N GLN A 366 -2.80 23.26 3.38
CA GLN A 366 -3.54 22.47 2.41
C GLN A 366 -3.06 22.81 1.00
N CYS A 367 -2.05 22.07 0.56
CA CYS A 367 -1.55 22.11 -0.78
C CYS A 367 -2.18 20.95 -1.54
N ALA A 368 -2.95 21.24 -2.59
CA ALA A 368 -3.27 20.19 -3.54
C ALA A 368 -2.32 20.28 -4.73
N TYR A 369 -1.74 19.13 -5.03
CA TYR A 369 -0.73 18.89 -6.02
C TYR A 369 -1.24 17.77 -6.90
N THR A 370 -1.07 17.88 -8.22
CA THR A 370 -1.25 16.71 -9.10
C THR A 370 -0.07 15.75 -8.94
N CYS A 371 1.13 16.33 -8.82
CA CYS A 371 2.35 15.66 -8.45
C CYS A 371 3.24 16.61 -7.63
N GLU A 372 4.25 16.08 -6.96
CA GLU A 372 5.18 16.89 -6.19
C GLU A 372 5.77 18.02 -7.05
N CYS A 373 5.67 19.26 -6.55
CA CYS A 373 6.08 20.51 -7.22
C CYS A 373 5.12 21.12 -8.26
N ASP A 374 3.98 20.51 -8.56
CA ASP A 374 2.91 21.12 -9.37
C ASP A 374 2.05 22.06 -8.50
N LEU A 375 2.54 23.29 -8.31
CA LEU A 375 1.94 24.27 -7.41
C LEU A 375 0.64 24.88 -7.96
N ASN A 376 0.44 24.87 -9.29
CA ASN A 376 -0.73 25.46 -9.93
C ASN A 376 -1.78 24.43 -10.39
N ARG A 377 -1.49 23.13 -10.27
CA ARG A 377 -2.36 22.00 -10.63
C ARG A 377 -2.68 21.94 -12.12
N ASP A 378 -1.76 22.37 -12.97
CA ASP A 378 -1.93 22.23 -14.42
C ASP A 378 -1.40 20.90 -14.96
N GLY A 379 -0.94 20.01 -14.07
CA GLY A 379 -0.37 18.71 -14.41
C GLY A 379 1.06 18.81 -14.93
N ARG A 380 1.73 19.96 -14.79
CA ARG A 380 3.09 20.18 -15.31
C ARG A 380 3.91 21.02 -14.36
N VAL A 381 5.03 20.50 -13.87
CA VAL A 381 6.03 21.30 -13.17
C VAL A 381 6.80 22.15 -14.20
N ASN A 382 6.49 23.44 -14.23
CA ASN A 382 7.02 24.34 -15.24
C ASN A 382 7.37 25.74 -14.69
N GLY A 383 7.62 26.69 -15.58
CA GLY A 383 7.96 28.06 -15.22
C GLY A 383 6.89 28.78 -14.41
N SER A 384 5.64 28.33 -14.49
CA SER A 384 4.51 28.85 -13.71
C SER A 384 4.64 28.46 -12.24
N ASP A 385 4.91 27.18 -11.95
CA ASP A 385 5.14 26.65 -10.60
C ASP A 385 6.39 27.25 -9.99
N LEU A 386 7.47 27.30 -10.78
CA LEU A 386 8.66 28.00 -10.37
C LEU A 386 8.36 29.47 -10.04
N GLY A 387 7.56 30.15 -10.86
CA GLY A 387 7.13 31.52 -10.59
C GLY A 387 6.37 31.66 -9.27
N LEU A 388 5.48 30.71 -8.96
CA LEU A 388 4.75 30.65 -7.69
C LEU A 388 5.69 30.43 -6.50
N MET A 389 6.63 29.49 -6.62
CA MET A 389 7.65 29.21 -5.59
C MET A 389 8.56 30.43 -5.37
N LEU A 390 9.08 31.03 -6.46
CA LEU A 390 9.93 32.22 -6.39
C LEU A 390 9.24 33.41 -5.74
N GLY A 391 7.91 33.53 -5.91
CA GLY A 391 7.10 34.53 -5.23
C GLY A 391 7.03 34.38 -3.71
N LYS A 392 7.36 33.18 -3.20
CA LYS A 392 7.36 32.83 -1.78
C LYS A 392 8.76 32.65 -1.18
N MET A 393 9.84 32.94 -1.92
CA MET A 393 11.20 32.74 -1.44
C MET A 393 11.49 33.50 -0.13
N GLY A 394 12.22 32.83 0.74
CA GLY A 394 12.62 33.34 2.04
C GLY A 394 12.23 32.39 3.17
N PRO A 395 12.52 32.79 4.43
CA PRO A 395 12.12 32.02 5.59
C PRO A 395 10.60 31.93 5.66
N VAL A 396 10.12 30.73 5.97
CA VAL A 396 8.72 30.47 6.25
C VAL A 396 8.43 30.95 7.67
N GLU A 397 7.45 31.86 7.82
CA GLU A 397 7.04 32.34 9.14
C GLU A 397 6.00 31.41 9.74
N GLY A 398 6.31 30.80 10.89
CA GLY A 398 5.41 29.90 11.63
C GLY A 398 5.95 28.48 11.72
N GLU A 399 5.15 27.59 12.32
CA GLU A 399 5.47 26.15 12.46
C GLU A 399 4.85 25.31 11.32
N LEU A 400 4.27 25.97 10.32
CA LEU A 400 3.53 25.34 9.23
C LEU A 400 4.44 25.18 8.00
N VAL A 401 4.52 23.97 7.45
CA VAL A 401 5.10 23.69 6.13
C VAL A 401 4.22 24.34 5.07
N VAL A 402 4.77 25.28 4.31
CA VAL A 402 4.03 26.02 3.28
C VAL A 402 4.25 25.43 1.90
N CYS A 403 3.29 25.65 0.98
CA CYS A 403 3.47 25.15 -0.39
C CYS A 403 4.67 25.84 -1.06
N GLY A 404 5.64 25.03 -1.52
CA GLY A 404 6.89 25.49 -2.13
C GLY A 404 8.14 25.24 -1.27
N ASP A 405 7.98 24.96 0.02
CA ASP A 405 9.03 24.39 0.87
C ASP A 405 8.98 22.87 0.69
N PHE A 406 9.69 22.37 -0.31
CA PHE A 406 9.65 20.97 -0.70
C PHE A 406 10.59 20.12 0.14
N ASN A 407 11.68 20.68 0.66
CA ASN A 407 12.61 19.92 1.51
C ASN A 407 12.28 20.02 3.02
N PHE A 408 11.27 20.82 3.38
CA PHE A 408 10.75 21.02 4.73
C PHE A 408 11.78 21.58 5.71
N ASP A 409 12.71 22.40 5.22
CA ASP A 409 13.73 23.03 6.07
C ASP A 409 13.29 24.39 6.65
N GLY A 410 12.06 24.83 6.34
CA GLY A 410 11.49 26.07 6.80
C GLY A 410 11.96 27.30 6.03
N VAL A 411 12.65 27.12 4.89
CA VAL A 411 13.11 28.20 4.03
C VAL A 411 12.90 27.83 2.57
N ILE A 412 12.10 28.62 1.84
CA ILE A 412 11.99 28.44 0.39
C ILE A 412 13.22 29.07 -0.28
N ASP A 413 14.16 28.23 -0.72
CA ASP A 413 15.43 28.68 -1.28
C ASP A 413 15.93 27.91 -2.51
N GLY A 414 17.24 27.93 -2.74
CA GLY A 414 17.88 27.25 -3.87
C GLY A 414 17.80 25.73 -3.80
N ASN A 415 17.58 25.14 -2.62
CA ASN A 415 17.39 23.70 -2.45
C ASN A 415 16.01 23.27 -2.97
N ASP A 416 14.95 24.02 -2.67
CA ASP A 416 13.60 23.80 -3.23
C ASP A 416 13.56 24.01 -4.74
N PHE A 417 14.29 25.03 -5.20
CA PHE A 417 14.50 25.25 -6.62
C PHE A 417 15.08 24.01 -7.30
N GLY A 418 16.06 23.37 -6.67
CA GLY A 418 16.62 22.10 -7.12
C GLY A 418 15.55 21.02 -7.27
N ARG A 419 14.60 20.91 -6.32
CA ARG A 419 13.50 19.95 -6.38
C ARG A 419 12.55 20.23 -7.53
N ILE A 420 12.13 21.49 -7.74
CA ILE A 420 11.34 21.88 -8.93
C ILE A 420 12.04 21.51 -10.23
N LEU A 421 13.37 21.74 -10.32
CA LEU A 421 14.12 21.46 -11.54
C LEU A 421 14.27 19.97 -11.81
N ILE A 422 14.40 19.14 -10.76
CA ILE A 422 14.48 17.69 -10.90
C ILE A 422 13.11 17.12 -11.33
N SER A 423 12.02 17.74 -10.88
CA SER A 423 10.65 17.36 -11.25
C SER A 423 10.15 18.05 -12.53
N TRP A 424 11.00 18.81 -13.25
CA TRP A 424 10.58 19.64 -14.38
C TRP A 424 10.02 18.83 -15.54
N GLY A 425 8.79 19.13 -15.96
CA GLY A 425 8.12 18.41 -17.04
C GLY A 425 6.63 18.23 -16.78
N ASP A 426 6.00 17.40 -17.59
CA ASP A 426 4.68 16.88 -17.26
C ASP A 426 4.79 16.05 -15.96
N CYS A 427 3.83 16.20 -15.05
CA CYS A 427 3.65 15.23 -13.98
C CYS A 427 3.54 13.86 -14.66
N ILE A 428 4.37 12.89 -14.25
CA ILE A 428 4.27 11.53 -14.80
C ILE A 428 2.93 10.98 -14.30
N PRO A 429 1.91 10.83 -15.15
CA PRO A 429 0.68 10.18 -14.72
C PRO A 429 1.05 8.76 -14.32
N GLY A 430 0.44 8.28 -13.24
CA GLY A 430 0.38 6.85 -13.00
C GLY A 430 -0.09 6.15 -14.28
N PRO A 431 0.39 4.95 -14.59
CA PRO A 431 0.09 4.28 -15.84
C PRO A 431 -1.42 4.05 -16.03
N CYS A 432 -2.20 4.11 -14.94
CA CYS A 432 -3.65 4.02 -14.91
C CYS A 432 -4.40 5.36 -14.75
N ASP A 433 -3.73 6.50 -14.59
CA ASP A 433 -4.38 7.78 -14.37
C ASP A 433 -5.18 8.26 -15.61
N ASP A 434 -4.78 7.85 -16.82
CA ASP A 434 -5.47 8.18 -18.09
C ASP A 434 -6.53 7.13 -18.51
N ILE A 435 -6.79 6.12 -17.67
CA ILE A 435 -7.74 5.04 -17.96
C ILE A 435 -9.04 5.30 -17.18
N ASP A 436 -10.03 5.87 -17.89
CA ASP A 436 -11.32 6.29 -17.31
C ASP A 436 -12.14 5.12 -16.74
N THR A 437 -12.09 3.94 -17.38
CA THR A 437 -12.76 2.72 -16.91
C THR A 437 -12.14 1.48 -17.54
N CYS A 438 -12.06 0.40 -16.76
CA CYS A 438 -11.70 -0.93 -17.22
C CYS A 438 -12.87 -1.90 -17.27
N ASP A 439 -14.09 -1.42 -17.02
CA ASP A 439 -15.34 -2.19 -17.04
C ASP A 439 -15.48 -2.97 -18.36
N ASP A 440 -15.39 -4.30 -18.28
CA ASP A 440 -15.51 -5.20 -19.42
C ASP A 440 -16.98 -5.61 -19.71
N GLY A 441 -17.90 -5.13 -18.86
CA GLY A 441 -19.33 -5.40 -18.91
C GLY A 441 -19.73 -6.76 -18.36
N ASP A 442 -18.82 -7.48 -17.70
CA ASP A 442 -19.09 -8.70 -16.96
C ASP A 442 -19.19 -8.39 -15.46
N ASP A 443 -20.40 -8.41 -14.91
CA ASP A 443 -20.62 -8.21 -13.46
C ASP A 443 -19.92 -9.29 -12.59
N CYS A 444 -19.36 -10.33 -13.21
CA CYS A 444 -18.59 -11.39 -12.58
C CYS A 444 -17.08 -11.24 -12.64
N THR A 445 -16.58 -10.10 -13.09
CA THR A 445 -15.18 -9.73 -12.99
C THR A 445 -15.01 -8.55 -12.05
N VAL A 446 -13.86 -8.52 -11.39
CA VAL A 446 -13.35 -7.29 -10.78
C VAL A 446 -12.42 -6.66 -11.78
N ASP A 447 -12.88 -5.57 -12.39
CA ASP A 447 -12.12 -4.82 -13.37
C ASP A 447 -11.32 -3.70 -12.72
N TYR A 448 -10.07 -3.60 -13.13
CA TYR A 448 -9.17 -2.56 -12.66
C TYR A 448 -8.04 -2.34 -13.65
N CYS A 449 -7.35 -1.23 -13.47
CA CYS A 449 -6.13 -0.97 -14.21
C CYS A 449 -4.92 -1.34 -13.35
N ALA A 450 -3.95 -2.03 -13.96
CA ALA A 450 -2.64 -2.27 -13.38
C ALA A 450 -1.56 -2.08 -14.44
N ALA A 451 -0.55 -1.27 -14.13
CA ALA A 451 0.56 -0.96 -15.03
C ALA A 451 0.11 -0.45 -16.42
N GLY A 452 -1.05 0.23 -16.47
CA GLY A 452 -1.61 0.82 -17.69
C GLY A 452 -2.33 -0.15 -18.61
N GLU A 453 -2.59 -1.36 -18.13
CA GLU A 453 -3.42 -2.34 -18.79
C GLU A 453 -4.69 -2.60 -17.97
N CYS A 454 -5.83 -2.75 -18.65
CA CYS A 454 -7.04 -3.21 -17.99
C CYS A 454 -6.94 -4.72 -17.72
N VAL A 455 -7.18 -5.08 -16.48
CA VAL A 455 -7.16 -6.43 -15.96
C VAL A 455 -8.52 -6.74 -15.37
N SER A 456 -9.05 -7.90 -15.74
CA SER A 456 -10.33 -8.42 -15.26
C SER A 456 -10.05 -9.70 -14.47
N LEU A 457 -10.55 -9.77 -13.24
CA LEU A 457 -10.40 -10.94 -12.37
C LEU A 457 -11.74 -11.59 -12.13
N ASP A 458 -11.88 -12.84 -12.55
CA ASP A 458 -13.06 -13.65 -12.26
C ASP A 458 -13.35 -13.65 -10.75
N ILE A 459 -14.52 -13.16 -10.37
CA ILE A 459 -15.07 -13.34 -9.03
C ILE A 459 -15.46 -14.81 -8.92
N PRO A 460 -14.82 -15.58 -8.03
CA PRO A 460 -15.16 -16.99 -7.90
C PRO A 460 -16.65 -17.16 -7.63
N PHE A 461 -17.28 -18.04 -8.41
CA PHE A 461 -18.69 -18.43 -8.26
C PHE A 461 -19.72 -17.37 -8.62
N CYS A 462 -19.31 -16.23 -9.17
CA CYS A 462 -20.25 -15.28 -9.75
C CYS A 462 -20.95 -15.87 -10.99
N GLY A 463 -22.23 -15.56 -11.15
CA GLY A 463 -23.06 -16.05 -12.27
C GLY A 463 -23.50 -17.52 -12.15
N ILE A 464 -23.15 -18.22 -11.06
CA ILE A 464 -23.65 -19.57 -10.74
C ILE A 464 -25.10 -19.49 -10.24
N CYS A 465 -25.40 -18.43 -9.49
CA CYS A 465 -26.71 -18.12 -8.97
C CYS A 465 -27.63 -17.50 -10.03
N GLY A 466 -28.95 -17.65 -9.86
CA GLY A 466 -29.93 -17.01 -10.73
C GLY A 466 -30.14 -17.70 -12.08
N THR A 467 -29.38 -18.76 -12.39
CA THR A 467 -29.58 -19.51 -13.64
C THR A 467 -30.81 -20.40 -13.55
N SER A 468 -31.70 -20.33 -14.53
CA SER A 468 -32.91 -21.18 -14.56
C SER A 468 -32.61 -22.67 -14.65
N GLU A 469 -31.37 -23.01 -14.99
CA GLU A 469 -30.87 -24.39 -15.16
C GLU A 469 -30.39 -24.99 -13.84
N ALA A 470 -30.01 -24.17 -12.86
CA ALA A 470 -29.62 -24.63 -11.52
C ALA A 470 -30.82 -25.07 -10.66
N GLY A 471 -32.05 -24.77 -11.05
CA GLY A 471 -33.25 -25.19 -10.30
C GLY A 471 -33.41 -24.50 -8.93
N SER A 472 -34.51 -24.74 -8.24
CA SER A 472 -34.92 -23.89 -7.10
C SER A 472 -34.01 -24.00 -5.88
N CYS A 473 -33.78 -22.88 -5.20
CA CYS A 473 -33.05 -22.78 -3.91
C CYS A 473 -33.75 -23.53 -2.78
N TYR A 474 -35.07 -23.72 -2.91
CA TYR A 474 -35.90 -24.39 -1.92
C TYR A 474 -35.95 -25.92 -2.11
N GLU A 475 -35.24 -26.44 -3.10
CA GLU A 475 -35.09 -27.87 -3.36
C GLU A 475 -33.61 -28.26 -3.42
N SER A 476 -33.30 -29.53 -3.14
CA SER A 476 -31.98 -30.07 -3.41
C SER A 476 -31.91 -30.41 -4.90
N ASN A 477 -31.30 -29.51 -5.68
CA ASN A 477 -31.29 -29.58 -7.14
C ASN A 477 -30.05 -30.30 -7.69
N GLY A 478 -29.00 -30.45 -6.88
CA GLY A 478 -27.79 -31.17 -7.25
C GLY A 478 -26.79 -30.37 -8.10
N SER A 479 -27.15 -29.20 -8.63
CA SER A 479 -26.22 -28.29 -9.31
C SER A 479 -25.46 -27.44 -8.30
N PRO A 480 -24.30 -26.88 -8.68
CA PRO A 480 -23.73 -25.75 -7.95
C PRO A 480 -24.68 -24.55 -8.11
N GLY A 481 -25.15 -23.97 -6.99
CA GLY A 481 -26.10 -22.87 -6.96
C GLY A 481 -27.56 -23.23 -7.21
N CYS A 482 -28.40 -22.21 -7.33
CA CYS A 482 -29.84 -22.30 -7.57
C CYS A 482 -30.39 -21.05 -8.29
N SER A 483 -31.65 -21.13 -8.70
CA SER A 483 -32.27 -20.21 -9.67
C SER A 483 -32.76 -18.88 -9.11
N GLU A 484 -32.91 -18.77 -7.79
CA GLU A 484 -33.33 -17.55 -7.11
C GLU A 484 -32.05 -16.79 -6.72
N MET A 485 -31.67 -15.81 -7.55
CA MET A 485 -30.38 -15.10 -7.48
C MET A 485 -30.03 -14.67 -6.05
N ASP A 486 -30.83 -13.79 -5.46
CA ASP A 486 -30.53 -13.18 -4.16
C ASP A 486 -30.43 -14.23 -3.04
N CYS A 487 -31.34 -15.21 -3.02
CA CYS A 487 -31.29 -16.31 -2.06
C CYS A 487 -30.06 -17.20 -2.26
N CYS A 488 -29.74 -17.48 -3.52
CA CYS A 488 -28.58 -18.27 -3.88
C CYS A 488 -27.30 -17.58 -3.42
N GLU A 489 -27.12 -16.31 -3.75
CA GLU A 489 -25.94 -15.52 -3.39
C GLU A 489 -25.79 -15.44 -1.87
N ALA A 490 -26.87 -15.16 -1.13
CA ALA A 490 -26.84 -15.09 0.33
C ALA A 490 -26.41 -16.41 0.99
N VAL A 491 -26.95 -17.54 0.52
CA VAL A 491 -26.56 -18.87 1.03
C VAL A 491 -25.15 -19.26 0.60
N CYS A 492 -24.73 -18.90 -0.61
CA CYS A 492 -23.41 -19.20 -1.16
C CYS A 492 -22.30 -18.39 -0.49
N ALA A 493 -22.56 -17.13 -0.14
CA ALA A 493 -21.67 -16.29 0.66
C ALA A 493 -21.45 -16.88 2.05
N PHE A 494 -22.48 -17.51 2.64
CA PHE A 494 -22.37 -18.17 3.94
C PHE A 494 -21.75 -19.58 3.87
N ASP A 495 -22.14 -20.39 2.89
CA ASP A 495 -21.60 -21.74 2.67
C ASP A 495 -21.23 -21.94 1.20
N PRO A 496 -19.95 -21.70 0.85
CA PRO A 496 -19.47 -21.85 -0.51
C PRO A 496 -19.62 -23.28 -1.05
N TYR A 497 -19.79 -24.32 -0.21
CA TYR A 497 -20.06 -25.68 -0.70
C TYR A 497 -21.30 -25.73 -1.62
N CYS A 498 -22.29 -24.88 -1.35
CA CYS A 498 -23.54 -24.81 -2.08
C CYS A 498 -23.39 -24.34 -3.53
N CYS A 499 -22.41 -23.47 -3.82
CA CYS A 499 -22.04 -23.03 -5.17
C CYS A 499 -20.79 -23.72 -5.72
N GLN A 500 -20.00 -24.40 -4.90
CA GLN A 500 -18.76 -25.06 -5.32
C GLN A 500 -18.98 -26.52 -5.74
N ILE A 501 -19.81 -27.24 -4.99
CA ILE A 501 -19.93 -28.69 -5.14
C ILE A 501 -21.34 -29.04 -5.57
N THR A 502 -22.33 -28.68 -4.75
CA THR A 502 -23.72 -29.05 -5.02
C THR A 502 -24.67 -28.34 -4.05
N TRP A 503 -25.83 -27.95 -4.56
CA TRP A 503 -26.95 -27.49 -3.76
C TRP A 503 -27.73 -28.69 -3.24
N ASP A 504 -27.26 -29.21 -2.10
CA ASP A 504 -27.82 -30.40 -1.46
C ASP A 504 -28.88 -30.05 -0.39
N ALA A 505 -29.19 -31.02 0.48
CA ALA A 505 -30.14 -30.83 1.56
C ALA A 505 -29.68 -29.79 2.59
N SER A 506 -28.37 -29.62 2.79
CA SER A 506 -27.81 -28.60 3.68
C SER A 506 -28.11 -27.21 3.14
N CYS A 507 -27.83 -26.97 1.85
CA CYS A 507 -28.03 -25.69 1.17
C CYS A 507 -29.49 -25.26 1.17
N LYS A 508 -30.38 -26.17 0.73
CA LYS A 508 -31.82 -25.99 0.84
C LYS A 508 -32.26 -25.63 2.26
N ASN A 509 -31.77 -26.35 3.27
CA ASN A 509 -32.21 -26.11 4.65
C ASN A 509 -31.75 -24.75 5.18
N LYS A 510 -30.60 -24.22 4.69
CA LYS A 510 -30.18 -22.84 4.96
C LYS A 510 -31.14 -21.85 4.32
N ALA A 511 -31.46 -22.02 3.03
CA ALA A 511 -32.44 -21.17 2.35
C ALA A 511 -33.80 -21.14 3.08
N LEU A 512 -34.25 -22.28 3.62
CA LEU A 512 -35.51 -22.38 4.36
C LEU A 512 -35.42 -22.04 5.86
N SER A 513 -34.25 -21.61 6.34
CA SER A 513 -34.02 -21.40 7.77
C SER A 513 -34.70 -20.13 8.32
N GLY A 514 -35.04 -19.17 7.44
CA GLY A 514 -35.49 -17.83 7.82
C GLY A 514 -34.37 -16.92 8.33
N ASN A 515 -33.11 -17.36 8.26
CA ASN A 515 -31.94 -16.55 8.60
C ASN A 515 -31.43 -15.70 7.42
N PHE A 516 -31.92 -15.97 6.21
CA PHE A 516 -31.56 -15.27 4.98
C PHE A 516 -32.82 -14.58 4.45
N PRO A 517 -33.04 -13.29 4.75
CA PRO A 517 -34.21 -12.54 4.28
C PRO A 517 -34.38 -12.57 2.76
N GLU A 518 -33.28 -12.73 2.03
CA GLU A 518 -33.20 -12.83 0.57
C GLU A 518 -33.82 -14.12 0.03
N CYS A 519 -33.99 -15.13 0.90
CA CYS A 519 -34.66 -16.40 0.63
C CYS A 519 -36.14 -16.40 0.99
N ASP A 520 -36.69 -15.31 1.51
CA ASP A 520 -38.11 -15.19 1.79
C ASP A 520 -38.82 -14.66 0.53
N GLY A 521 -39.10 -15.58 -0.41
CA GLY A 521 -39.91 -15.31 -1.61
C GLY A 521 -41.35 -14.88 -1.32
#